data_AF-W5J2W1-F1
#
_entry.id   AF-W5J2W1-F1
#
_cell.length_a   1.000
_cell.length_b   1.000
_cell.length_c   1.000
_cell.angle_alpha   90.00
_cell.angle_beta   90.00
_cell.angle_gamma   90.00
#
_symmetry.space_group_name_H-M   'P 1'
#
loop_
_entity.id
_entity.type
_entity.pdbx_description
1 polymer ?
#
loop_
_entity_poly.entity_id
_entity_poly.type
_entity_poly.pdbx_seq_one_letter_code
_entity_poly.pdbx_strand_id
1 'polypeptide(L)'
;MEGAGGSSNSDPRFEFLGSFVQKTLKLKPEKWHRLVTLEEHKAVLKEFFDNAQTVVMIIILTPSAQLIPLVSFPIQQLKNKGVYFVKKNPMDVPRDGCKDVLVVGDLATRTIDQLSCLVDEVFVPLLSNSDNHLGWPEMVAQDVQKQVHSLKSTVYQVQGQVSGQTVLPMPVGVDKCVQTAKELVVNAECSINLYLKSAIEGVVIKWATQVNDVMLESSANAFNGGQNPVPSVEINFWNNRLKNLTYIYEQLRHERIRSMALILEYTDSAYYPCFKTLFKNVVTALAEARDITLYLNPLTRHFQQLEDTEFSECKVLLKPLLHVVCLIWSNSLYYCHSAKLIGRCYVCDVDIE
;
A
#
# COMPACT_ATOMS: atom_id res chain seq x y z
N MET A 1 -37.23 -49.89 28.66
CA MET A 1 -37.72 -48.94 27.66
C MET A 1 -37.02 -47.61 27.90
N GLU A 2 -35.79 -47.50 27.43
CA GLU A 2 -35.03 -46.25 27.44
C GLU A 2 -35.32 -45.52 26.13
N GLY A 3 -35.95 -44.36 26.24
CA GLY A 3 -36.15 -43.47 25.11
C GLY A 3 -34.84 -42.75 24.81
N ALA A 4 -34.18 -43.16 23.73
CA ALA A 4 -33.08 -42.42 23.13
C ALA A 4 -33.63 -41.07 22.60
N GLY A 5 -33.41 -40.01 23.36
CA GLY A 5 -33.58 -38.64 22.89
C GLY A 5 -32.49 -38.32 21.87
N GLY A 6 -32.88 -38.15 20.61
CA GLY A 6 -31.99 -37.72 19.54
C GLY A 6 -31.39 -36.35 19.84
N SER A 7 -30.10 -36.34 20.16
CA SER A 7 -29.29 -35.12 20.12
C SER A 7 -29.01 -34.78 18.66
N SER A 8 -29.30 -33.54 18.28
CA SER A 8 -28.99 -33.01 16.95
C SER A 8 -27.50 -33.18 16.65
N ASN A 9 -27.20 -33.90 15.58
CA ASN A 9 -25.89 -34.38 15.14
C ASN A 9 -24.99 -33.26 14.54
N SER A 10 -25.00 -32.07 15.14
CA SER A 10 -24.28 -30.88 14.68
C SER A 10 -22.91 -30.81 15.35
N ASP A 11 -21.85 -30.72 14.56
CA ASP A 11 -20.48 -30.61 15.08
C ASP A 11 -20.27 -29.17 15.65
N PRO A 12 -19.97 -29.03 16.95
CA PRO A 12 -19.94 -27.74 17.64
C PRO A 12 -18.89 -26.77 17.07
N ARG A 13 -17.86 -27.30 16.38
CA ARG A 13 -16.83 -26.49 15.72
C ARG A 13 -17.42 -25.62 14.61
N PHE A 14 -18.39 -26.14 13.86
CA PHE A 14 -19.08 -25.38 12.80
C PHE A 14 -19.98 -24.29 13.37
N GLU A 15 -20.62 -24.54 14.51
CA GLU A 15 -21.47 -23.56 15.19
C GLU A 15 -20.64 -22.40 15.73
N PHE A 16 -19.47 -22.69 16.31
CA PHE A 16 -18.54 -21.67 16.78
C PHE A 16 -18.07 -20.74 15.64
N LEU A 17 -17.53 -21.32 14.56
CA LEU A 17 -17.12 -20.54 13.37
C LEU A 17 -18.30 -19.73 12.81
N GLY A 18 -19.47 -20.37 12.66
CA GLY A 18 -20.66 -19.74 12.11
C GLY A 18 -21.15 -18.55 12.92
N SER A 19 -21.20 -18.69 14.24
CA SER A 19 -21.57 -17.60 15.16
C SER A 19 -20.66 -16.38 15.01
N PHE A 20 -19.34 -16.61 14.88
CA PHE A 20 -18.38 -15.54 14.68
C PHE A 20 -18.52 -14.89 13.29
N VAL A 21 -18.58 -15.69 12.22
CA VAL A 21 -18.73 -15.20 10.84
C VAL A 21 -20.00 -14.37 10.67
N GLN A 22 -21.14 -14.87 11.17
CA GLN A 22 -22.43 -14.19 11.07
C GLN A 22 -22.42 -12.84 11.79
N LYS A 23 -21.86 -12.77 13.01
CA LYS A 23 -21.75 -11.53 13.77
C LYS A 23 -20.82 -10.52 13.10
N THR A 24 -19.62 -10.97 12.71
CA THR A 24 -18.57 -10.11 12.17
C THR A 24 -18.92 -9.55 10.79
N LEU A 25 -19.56 -10.34 9.94
CA LEU A 25 -19.99 -9.94 8.59
C LEU A 25 -21.45 -9.44 8.54
N LYS A 26 -22.16 -9.42 9.68
CA LYS A 26 -23.59 -9.05 9.79
C LYS A 26 -24.47 -9.81 8.80
N LEU A 27 -24.26 -11.12 8.69
CA LEU A 27 -24.98 -12.00 7.75
C LEU A 27 -26.12 -12.73 8.44
N LYS A 28 -27.17 -13.03 7.68
CA LYS A 28 -28.26 -13.90 8.16
C LYS A 28 -27.79 -15.36 8.27
N PRO A 29 -28.35 -16.16 9.19
CA PRO A 29 -27.93 -17.55 9.43
C PRO A 29 -28.02 -18.46 8.19
N GLU A 30 -28.92 -18.18 7.24
CA GLU A 30 -29.07 -19.00 6.04
C GLU A 30 -27.83 -18.95 5.14
N LYS A 31 -27.07 -17.86 5.16
CA LYS A 31 -25.82 -17.74 4.39
C LYS A 31 -24.75 -18.71 4.91
N TRP A 32 -24.62 -18.86 6.22
CA TRP A 32 -23.72 -19.83 6.83
C TRP A 32 -24.16 -21.27 6.52
N HIS A 33 -25.45 -21.57 6.67
CA HIS A 33 -26.00 -22.89 6.36
C HIS A 33 -25.73 -23.31 4.91
N ARG A 34 -25.86 -22.38 3.95
CA ARG A 34 -25.52 -22.65 2.55
C ARG A 34 -24.05 -23.02 2.36
N LEU A 35 -23.12 -22.34 3.05
CA LEU A 35 -21.70 -22.70 3.00
C LEU A 35 -21.45 -24.11 3.54
N VAL A 36 -22.04 -24.45 4.70
CA VAL A 36 -21.83 -25.76 5.33
C VAL A 36 -22.50 -26.91 4.56
N THR A 37 -23.54 -26.61 3.77
CA THR A 37 -24.26 -27.62 2.96
C THR A 37 -23.49 -28.00 1.68
N LEU A 38 -22.64 -27.11 1.16
CA LEU A 38 -21.81 -27.41 -0.01
C LEU A 38 -20.67 -28.35 0.40
N GLU A 39 -20.65 -29.56 -0.16
CA GLU A 39 -19.67 -30.61 0.19
C GLU A 39 -18.22 -30.15 0.01
N GLU A 40 -17.92 -29.41 -1.05
CA GLU A 40 -16.57 -28.86 -1.28
C GLU A 40 -16.12 -27.92 -0.16
N HIS A 41 -17.00 -27.00 0.26
CA HIS A 41 -16.70 -26.05 1.33
C HIS A 41 -16.64 -26.74 2.70
N LYS A 42 -17.53 -27.71 2.93
CA LYS A 42 -17.52 -28.53 4.14
C LYS A 42 -16.25 -29.37 4.25
N ALA A 43 -15.73 -29.88 3.14
CA ALA A 43 -14.47 -30.60 3.10
C ALA A 43 -13.30 -29.70 3.54
N VAL A 44 -13.24 -28.47 3.04
CA VAL A 44 -12.23 -27.47 3.46
C VAL A 44 -12.34 -27.13 4.95
N LEU A 45 -13.58 -26.99 5.48
CA LEU A 45 -13.79 -26.77 6.91
C LEU A 45 -13.27 -27.94 7.75
N LYS A 46 -13.57 -29.17 7.35
CA LYS A 46 -13.08 -30.39 8.02
C LYS A 46 -11.57 -30.52 7.92
N GLU A 47 -10.98 -30.25 6.76
CA GLU A 47 -9.54 -30.28 6.57
C GLU A 47 -8.84 -29.36 7.57
N PHE A 48 -9.32 -28.12 7.73
CA PHE A 48 -8.76 -27.23 8.74
C PHE A 48 -8.91 -27.78 10.16
N PHE A 49 -10.04 -28.41 10.50
CA PHE A 49 -10.19 -28.95 11.86
C PHE A 49 -9.33 -30.18 12.11
N ASP A 50 -9.28 -31.11 11.15
CA ASP A 50 -8.76 -32.46 11.31
C ASP A 50 -7.32 -32.63 10.76
N ASN A 51 -6.72 -31.57 10.19
CA ASN A 51 -5.33 -31.55 9.76
C ASN A 51 -4.49 -30.56 10.58
N ALA A 52 -3.56 -31.08 11.38
CA ALA A 52 -2.60 -30.29 12.15
C ALA A 52 -1.74 -29.31 11.32
N GLN A 53 -1.48 -29.60 10.04
CA GLN A 53 -0.67 -28.75 9.16
C GLN A 53 -1.44 -27.55 8.60
N THR A 54 -2.77 -27.62 8.55
CA THR A 54 -3.61 -26.53 8.06
C THR A 54 -3.86 -25.54 9.19
N VAL A 55 -2.90 -24.62 9.41
CA VAL A 55 -2.88 -23.70 10.55
C VAL A 55 -3.82 -22.48 10.36
N VAL A 56 -4.11 -22.10 9.12
CA VAL A 56 -4.87 -20.89 8.80
C VAL A 56 -6.11 -21.24 7.98
N MET A 57 -7.24 -20.65 8.36
CA MET A 57 -8.45 -20.61 7.55
C MET A 57 -8.93 -19.16 7.44
N ILE A 58 -9.41 -18.80 6.25
CA ILE A 58 -10.01 -17.51 5.97
C ILE A 58 -11.34 -17.72 5.28
N ILE A 59 -12.38 -17.03 5.74
CA ILE A 59 -13.71 -17.04 5.16
C ILE A 59 -13.97 -15.66 4.58
N ILE A 60 -14.16 -15.60 3.26
CA ILE A 60 -14.38 -14.36 2.53
C ILE A 60 -15.80 -14.28 1.99
N LEU A 61 -16.31 -13.07 1.85
CA LEU A 61 -17.57 -12.78 1.18
C LEU A 61 -17.31 -12.31 -0.25
N THR A 62 -17.74 -13.08 -1.26
CA THR A 62 -17.58 -12.69 -2.66
C THR A 62 -18.50 -11.52 -3.05
N PRO A 63 -18.23 -10.82 -4.17
CA PRO A 63 -19.14 -9.79 -4.70
C PRO A 63 -20.56 -10.31 -4.94
N SER A 64 -20.72 -11.59 -5.28
CA SER A 64 -22.02 -12.26 -5.43
C SER A 64 -22.68 -12.62 -4.08
N ALA A 65 -22.18 -12.08 -2.97
CA ALA A 65 -22.63 -12.34 -1.60
C ALA A 65 -22.63 -13.83 -1.21
N GLN A 66 -21.67 -14.60 -1.72
CA GLN A 66 -21.44 -15.99 -1.31
C GLN A 66 -20.25 -16.08 -0.36
N LEU A 67 -20.35 -16.95 0.65
CA LEU A 67 -19.24 -17.21 1.55
C LEU A 67 -18.36 -18.32 0.97
N ILE A 68 -17.05 -18.12 0.98
CA ILE A 68 -16.07 -19.11 0.52
C ILE A 68 -15.02 -19.32 1.61
N PRO A 69 -14.79 -20.57 2.07
CA PRO A 69 -13.67 -20.90 2.94
C PRO A 69 -12.40 -21.14 2.11
N LEU A 70 -11.28 -20.62 2.60
CA LEU A 70 -9.95 -20.72 2.00
C LEU A 70 -8.95 -21.13 3.08
N VAL A 71 -7.97 -21.96 2.73
CA VAL A 71 -6.90 -22.43 3.64
C VAL A 71 -5.52 -21.92 3.21
N SER A 72 -5.47 -20.96 2.29
CA SER A 72 -4.23 -20.38 1.77
C SER A 72 -4.20 -18.86 1.92
N PHE A 73 -3.00 -18.34 2.16
CA PHE A 73 -2.66 -16.92 2.17
C PHE A 73 -1.36 -16.74 1.36
N PRO A 74 -1.20 -15.67 0.56
CA PRO A 74 -2.07 -14.51 0.40
C PRO A 74 -3.35 -14.77 -0.41
N ILE A 75 -4.41 -14.02 -0.12
CA ILE A 75 -5.69 -14.10 -0.85
C ILE A 75 -5.56 -13.27 -2.13
N GLN A 76 -5.84 -13.86 -3.29
CA GLN A 76 -5.73 -13.16 -4.58
C GLN A 76 -6.77 -12.03 -4.75
N GLN A 77 -7.95 -12.13 -4.13
CA GLN A 77 -9.02 -11.15 -4.27
C GLN A 77 -9.82 -10.97 -2.96
N LEU A 78 -9.42 -10.01 -2.13
CA LEU A 78 -10.21 -9.59 -0.98
C LEU A 78 -10.91 -8.26 -1.28
N LYS A 79 -12.08 -8.33 -1.93
CA LYS A 79 -12.88 -7.13 -2.23
C LYS A 79 -13.78 -6.69 -1.06
N ASN A 80 -14.12 -7.62 -0.17
CA ASN A 80 -14.98 -7.40 0.99
C ASN A 80 -14.28 -7.83 2.27
N LYS A 81 -14.86 -7.46 3.41
CA LYS A 81 -14.42 -7.90 4.74
C LYS A 81 -14.35 -9.45 4.80
N GLY A 82 -13.25 -9.96 5.32
CA GLY A 82 -13.04 -11.39 5.59
C GLY A 82 -12.98 -11.68 7.08
N VAL A 83 -12.96 -12.96 7.42
CA VAL A 83 -12.79 -13.46 8.78
C VAL A 83 -11.72 -14.54 8.77
N TYR A 84 -10.78 -14.51 9.70
CA TYR A 84 -9.73 -15.51 9.79
C TYR A 84 -9.78 -16.30 11.10
N PHE A 85 -9.32 -17.53 11.03
CA PHE A 85 -9.16 -18.46 12.13
C PHE A 85 -7.74 -19.06 12.03
N VAL A 86 -6.93 -18.88 13.06
CA VAL A 86 -5.54 -19.36 13.11
C VAL A 86 -5.39 -20.27 14.31
N LYS A 87 -4.83 -21.46 14.12
CA LYS A 87 -4.51 -22.36 15.24
C LYS A 87 -3.31 -21.82 16.01
N LYS A 88 -3.40 -21.79 17.34
CA LYS A 88 -2.28 -21.38 18.21
C LYS A 88 -1.09 -22.34 18.10
N ASN A 89 -1.38 -23.63 17.91
CA ASN A 89 -0.41 -24.69 17.71
C ASN A 89 -0.82 -25.57 16.52
N PRO A 90 0.13 -26.20 15.79
CA PRO A 90 -0.17 -27.11 14.69
C PRO A 90 -0.73 -28.44 15.25
N MET A 91 -2.02 -28.46 15.51
CA MET A 91 -2.76 -29.59 16.07
C MET A 91 -4.18 -29.66 15.51
N ASP A 92 -4.86 -30.77 15.71
CA ASP A 92 -6.27 -30.89 15.36
C ASP A 92 -7.13 -30.04 16.30
N VAL A 93 -8.18 -29.43 15.77
CA VAL A 93 -9.10 -28.61 16.57
C VAL A 93 -10.04 -29.54 17.32
N PRO A 94 -9.98 -29.56 18.66
CA PRO A 94 -10.84 -30.40 19.47
C PRO A 94 -12.31 -29.98 19.29
N ARG A 95 -13.22 -30.95 19.43
CA ARG A 95 -14.66 -30.68 19.34
C ARG A 95 -15.12 -29.77 20.48
N ASP A 96 -14.62 -30.01 21.67
CA ASP A 96 -14.86 -29.18 22.85
C ASP A 96 -13.70 -28.20 23.07
N GLY A 97 -13.98 -26.96 23.48
CA GLY A 97 -12.93 -25.97 23.77
C GLY A 97 -12.23 -25.37 22.56
N CYS A 98 -12.83 -25.43 21.36
CA CYS A 98 -12.23 -24.89 20.12
C CYS A 98 -11.78 -23.42 20.23
N LYS A 99 -12.46 -22.60 21.05
CA LYS A 99 -12.11 -21.20 21.30
C LYS A 99 -10.71 -21.03 21.92
N ASP A 100 -10.25 -21.97 22.72
CA ASP A 100 -8.99 -21.85 23.45
C ASP A 100 -7.78 -22.16 22.57
N VAL A 101 -7.97 -22.91 21.49
CA VAL A 101 -6.91 -23.26 20.53
C VAL A 101 -6.90 -22.37 19.29
N LEU A 102 -7.95 -21.56 19.07
CA LEU A 102 -8.08 -20.69 17.90
C LEU A 102 -7.86 -19.21 18.26
N VAL A 103 -7.10 -18.52 17.42
CA VAL A 103 -7.08 -17.06 17.31
C VAL A 103 -8.05 -16.68 16.22
N VAL A 104 -9.06 -15.88 16.58
CA VAL A 104 -10.10 -15.43 15.65
C VAL A 104 -10.00 -13.92 15.46
N GLY A 105 -10.22 -13.47 14.23
CA GLY A 105 -10.20 -12.04 13.93
C GLY A 105 -10.84 -11.72 12.59
N ASP A 106 -10.98 -10.43 12.32
CA ASP A 106 -11.51 -9.92 11.07
C ASP A 106 -10.42 -9.32 10.19
N LEU A 107 -10.63 -9.42 8.88
CA LEU A 107 -9.71 -8.97 7.85
C LEU A 107 -10.37 -7.85 7.05
N ALA A 108 -9.80 -6.65 7.12
CA ALA A 108 -10.26 -5.50 6.36
C ALA A 108 -9.91 -5.65 4.87
N THR A 109 -10.63 -4.94 3.99
CA THR A 109 -10.37 -4.92 2.55
C THR A 109 -8.97 -4.38 2.22
N ARG A 110 -8.51 -3.37 2.97
CA ARG A 110 -7.16 -2.82 2.91
C ARG A 110 -6.35 -3.38 4.08
N THR A 111 -5.82 -4.58 3.90
CA THR A 111 -5.10 -5.34 4.95
C THR A 111 -3.85 -4.63 5.46
N ILE A 112 -3.12 -3.93 4.57
CA ILE A 112 -1.93 -3.18 4.96
C ILE A 112 -2.30 -1.93 5.78
N ASP A 113 -3.43 -1.27 5.46
CA ASP A 113 -3.93 -0.16 6.28
C ASP A 113 -4.34 -0.65 7.68
N GLN A 114 -4.96 -1.83 7.77
CA GLN A 114 -5.29 -2.46 9.04
C GLN A 114 -4.03 -2.79 9.85
N LEU A 115 -2.98 -3.30 9.20
CA LEU A 115 -1.69 -3.56 9.84
C LEU A 115 -1.03 -2.26 10.33
N SER A 116 -1.07 -1.20 9.52
CA SER A 116 -0.56 0.13 9.90
C SER A 116 -1.25 0.66 11.16
N CYS A 117 -2.59 0.59 11.19
CA CYS A 117 -3.39 0.95 12.36
C CYS A 117 -3.06 0.09 13.60
N LEU A 118 -2.97 -1.24 13.44
CA LEU A 118 -2.60 -2.15 14.52
C LEU A 118 -1.22 -1.85 15.11
N VAL A 119 -0.24 -1.55 14.25
CA VAL A 119 1.11 -1.17 14.70
C VAL A 119 1.06 0.14 15.48
N ASP A 120 0.37 1.16 14.99
CA ASP A 120 0.35 2.48 15.61
C ASP A 120 -0.50 2.56 16.87
N GLU A 121 -1.67 1.94 16.88
CA GLU A 121 -2.64 2.07 17.98
C GLU A 121 -2.48 0.97 19.03
N VAL A 122 -1.92 -0.19 18.68
CA VAL A 122 -1.80 -1.33 19.60
C VAL A 122 -0.35 -1.64 19.90
N PHE A 123 0.47 -2.00 18.91
CA PHE A 123 1.82 -2.52 19.18
C PHE A 123 2.80 -1.46 19.64
N VAL A 124 2.77 -0.25 19.08
CA VAL A 124 3.64 0.85 19.49
C VAL A 124 3.38 1.23 20.95
N PRO A 125 2.13 1.51 21.39
CA PRO A 125 1.85 1.79 22.80
C PRO A 125 2.16 0.60 23.72
N LEU A 126 1.82 -0.61 23.30
CA LEU A 126 2.02 -1.81 24.12
C LEU A 126 3.51 -2.09 24.39
N LEU A 127 4.36 -1.93 23.36
CA LEU A 127 5.78 -2.27 23.42
C LEU A 127 6.68 -1.09 23.79
N SER A 128 6.22 0.16 23.66
CA SER A 128 7.01 1.35 24.00
C SER A 128 6.68 1.93 25.39
N ASN A 129 5.62 1.46 26.05
CA ASN A 129 5.28 1.92 27.40
C ASN A 129 6.21 1.31 28.44
N SER A 130 6.94 2.16 29.18
CA SER A 130 7.85 1.79 30.26
C SER A 130 7.17 1.00 31.38
N ASP A 131 5.88 1.24 31.64
CA ASP A 131 5.14 0.54 32.69
C ASP A 131 4.96 -0.95 32.36
N ASN A 132 4.94 -1.30 31.07
CA ASN A 132 4.84 -2.68 30.59
C ASN A 132 6.19 -3.40 30.60
N HIS A 133 7.29 -2.71 30.91
CA HIS A 133 8.65 -3.26 30.90
C HIS A 133 9.09 -3.79 32.27
N LEU A 134 8.16 -3.99 33.20
CA LEU A 134 8.47 -4.55 34.52
C LEU A 134 9.16 -5.92 34.38
N GLY A 135 10.41 -6.02 34.82
CA GLY A 135 11.24 -7.22 34.70
C GLY A 135 12.09 -7.33 33.43
N TRP A 136 12.03 -6.34 32.53
CA TRP A 136 12.90 -6.28 31.36
C TRP A 136 14.23 -5.59 31.74
N PRO A 137 15.38 -6.12 31.31
CA PRO A 137 16.63 -5.37 31.36
C PRO A 137 16.52 -4.10 30.50
N GLU A 138 17.10 -2.99 30.96
CA GLU A 138 17.05 -1.69 30.26
C GLU A 138 17.51 -1.80 28.79
N MET A 139 18.56 -2.55 28.52
CA MET A 139 19.06 -2.77 27.15
C MET A 139 18.03 -3.46 26.25
N VAL A 140 17.23 -4.36 26.80
CA VAL A 140 16.17 -5.06 26.06
C VAL A 140 15.01 -4.12 25.78
N ALA A 141 14.59 -3.32 26.76
CA ALA A 141 13.54 -2.32 26.57
C ALA A 141 13.90 -1.31 25.47
N GLN A 142 15.15 -0.80 25.48
CA GLN A 142 15.65 0.10 24.44
C GLN A 142 15.72 -0.56 23.06
N ASP A 143 16.16 -1.82 22.97
CA ASP A 143 16.20 -2.53 21.69
C ASP A 143 14.80 -2.80 21.14
N VAL A 144 13.87 -3.28 21.97
CA VAL A 144 12.46 -3.50 21.58
C VAL A 144 11.83 -2.21 21.08
N GLN A 145 12.03 -1.10 21.79
CA GLN A 145 11.53 0.21 21.36
C GLN A 145 12.07 0.55 19.96
N LYS A 146 13.38 0.38 19.72
CA LYS A 146 14.00 0.62 18.42
C LYS A 146 13.43 -0.29 17.32
N GLN A 147 13.24 -1.59 17.60
CA GLN A 147 12.66 -2.53 16.63
C GLN A 147 11.22 -2.18 16.27
N VAL A 148 10.41 -1.74 17.22
CA VAL A 148 9.02 -1.34 17.00
C VAL A 148 8.93 -0.08 16.14
N HIS A 149 9.83 0.89 16.34
CA HIS A 149 9.91 2.07 15.47
C HIS A 149 10.38 1.70 14.05
N SER A 150 11.27 0.72 13.93
CA SER A 150 11.71 0.15 12.64
C SER A 150 10.56 -0.55 11.92
N LEU A 151 9.77 -1.36 12.64
CA LEU A 151 8.58 -2.03 12.13
C LEU A 151 7.55 -1.02 11.62
N LYS A 152 7.21 -0.01 12.44
CA LYS A 152 6.34 1.11 12.05
C LYS A 152 6.81 1.74 10.74
N SER A 153 8.08 2.11 10.66
CA SER A 153 8.67 2.72 9.47
C SER A 153 8.59 1.82 8.23
N THR A 154 8.73 0.51 8.41
CA THR A 154 8.63 -0.47 7.31
C THR A 154 7.19 -0.62 6.83
N VAL A 155 6.24 -0.72 7.75
CA VAL A 155 4.81 -0.85 7.41
C VAL A 155 4.31 0.39 6.65
N TYR A 156 4.72 1.59 7.06
CA TYR A 156 4.38 2.82 6.34
C TYR A 156 4.98 2.86 4.93
N GLN A 157 6.20 2.37 4.73
CA GLN A 157 6.81 2.27 3.40
C GLN A 157 6.04 1.29 2.49
N VAL A 158 5.68 0.12 3.01
CA VAL A 158 4.90 -0.89 2.27
C VAL A 158 3.49 -0.36 1.96
N GLN A 159 2.84 0.32 2.91
CA GLN A 159 1.54 0.97 2.73
C GLN A 159 1.59 2.01 1.60
N GLY A 160 2.65 2.83 1.59
CA GLY A 160 2.92 3.77 0.52
C GLY A 160 3.04 3.06 -0.83
N GLN A 161 3.94 2.08 -0.93
CA GLN A 161 4.20 1.36 -2.18
C GLN A 161 2.94 0.71 -2.76
N VAL A 162 2.12 0.06 -1.92
CA VAL A 162 0.86 -0.55 -2.37
C VAL A 162 -0.17 0.51 -2.80
N SER A 163 -0.11 1.71 -2.22
CA SER A 163 -0.97 2.85 -2.60
C SER A 163 -0.41 3.66 -3.78
N GLY A 164 0.72 3.27 -4.37
CA GLY A 164 1.40 4.03 -5.43
C GLY A 164 2.04 5.34 -4.95
N GLN A 165 2.40 5.41 -3.65
CA GLN A 165 2.98 6.57 -2.99
C GLN A 165 4.37 6.22 -2.44
N THR A 166 5.37 7.02 -2.79
CA THR A 166 6.73 6.86 -2.27
C THR A 166 6.81 7.58 -0.92
N VAL A 167 6.93 6.79 0.16
CA VAL A 167 7.10 7.30 1.53
C VAL A 167 8.59 7.34 1.86
N LEU A 168 9.08 8.51 2.25
CA LEU A 168 10.47 8.70 2.63
C LEU A 168 10.70 8.16 4.05
N PRO A 169 11.58 7.15 4.26
CA PRO A 169 11.85 6.60 5.58
C PRO A 169 12.46 7.64 6.52
N MET A 170 12.07 7.66 7.80
CA MET A 170 12.63 8.58 8.78
C MET A 170 13.70 7.88 9.63
N PRO A 171 14.75 8.59 10.10
CA PRO A 171 15.74 8.02 11.00
C PRO A 171 15.12 7.79 12.40
N VAL A 172 15.68 6.83 13.14
CA VAL A 172 15.34 6.63 14.56
C VAL A 172 15.77 7.87 15.35
N GLY A 173 14.87 8.40 16.19
CA GLY A 173 15.14 9.61 16.97
C GLY A 173 14.87 10.91 16.22
N VAL A 174 14.07 10.88 15.14
CA VAL A 174 13.68 12.08 14.37
C VAL A 174 13.02 13.16 15.22
N ASP A 175 12.38 12.76 16.32
CA ASP A 175 11.74 13.69 17.26
C ASP A 175 12.77 14.63 17.93
N LYS A 176 14.02 14.18 18.07
CA LYS A 176 15.13 14.99 18.57
C LYS A 176 15.67 15.95 17.51
N CYS A 177 15.48 15.68 16.21
CA CYS A 177 15.97 16.53 15.12
C CYS A 177 15.40 17.96 15.21
N VAL A 178 14.12 18.09 15.55
CA VAL A 178 13.46 19.41 15.63
C VAL A 178 14.06 20.24 16.77
N GLN A 179 14.28 19.61 17.92
CA GLN A 179 14.88 20.27 19.08
C GLN A 179 16.35 20.63 18.83
N THR A 180 17.15 19.68 18.31
CA THR A 180 18.56 19.93 17.97
C THR A 180 18.72 21.00 16.90
N ALA A 181 17.85 21.05 15.89
CA ALA A 181 17.88 22.11 14.88
C ALA A 181 17.59 23.49 15.49
N LYS A 182 16.63 23.59 16.43
CA LYS A 182 16.35 24.85 17.14
C LYS A 182 17.53 25.29 17.99
N GLU A 183 18.16 24.35 18.71
CA GLU A 183 19.35 24.62 19.53
C GLU A 183 20.53 25.10 18.68
N LEU A 184 20.74 24.53 17.50
CA LEU A 184 21.81 24.94 16.58
C LEU A 184 21.62 26.33 15.98
N VAL A 185 20.37 26.73 15.74
CA VAL A 185 20.06 28.10 15.28
C VAL A 185 20.37 29.12 16.38
N VAL A 186 20.21 28.75 17.65
CA VAL A 186 20.46 29.64 18.81
C VAL A 186 21.93 29.60 19.24
N ASN A 187 22.60 28.46 19.17
CA ASN A 187 23.99 28.27 19.54
C ASN A 187 24.73 27.39 18.52
N ALA A 188 25.54 28.02 17.68
CA ALA A 188 26.29 27.35 16.61
C ALA A 188 27.39 26.39 17.11
N GLU A 189 27.79 26.47 18.38
CA GLU A 189 28.82 25.60 18.99
C GLU A 189 28.23 24.39 19.73
N CYS A 190 26.92 24.14 19.60
CA CYS A 190 26.27 23.00 20.25
C CYS A 190 26.89 21.67 19.75
N SER A 191 27.23 20.79 20.68
CA SER A 191 27.76 19.46 20.35
C SER A 191 26.66 18.59 19.74
N ILE A 192 26.75 18.39 18.43
CA ILE A 192 25.77 17.57 17.72
C ILE A 192 26.05 16.11 17.98
N ASN A 193 25.00 15.37 18.33
CA ASN A 193 25.10 13.94 18.50
C ASN A 193 25.53 13.28 17.18
N LEU A 194 26.76 12.76 17.14
CA LEU A 194 27.34 12.13 15.96
C LEU A 194 26.49 10.97 15.43
N TYR A 195 25.83 10.22 16.33
CA TYR A 195 24.91 9.16 15.95
C TYR A 195 23.70 9.69 15.19
N LEU A 196 23.15 10.84 15.61
CA LEU A 196 22.04 11.49 14.91
C LEU A 196 22.49 11.99 13.53
N LYS A 197 23.67 12.61 13.43
CA LYS A 197 24.24 13.06 12.14
C LYS A 197 24.39 11.87 11.18
N SER A 198 25.05 10.79 11.61
CA SER A 198 25.22 9.59 10.78
C SER A 198 23.89 8.92 10.40
N ALA A 199 22.90 8.93 11.29
CA ALA A 199 21.56 8.41 10.98
C ALA A 199 20.85 9.26 9.90
N ILE A 200 20.96 10.59 9.98
CA ILE A 200 20.42 11.51 8.97
C ILE A 200 21.12 11.28 7.61
N GLU A 201 22.45 11.23 7.60
CA GLU A 201 23.24 10.99 6.38
C GLU A 201 22.84 9.67 5.70
N GLY A 202 22.75 8.59 6.47
CA GLY A 202 22.35 7.28 5.95
C GLY A 202 20.93 7.27 5.37
N VAL A 203 20.01 8.06 5.93
CA VAL A 203 18.63 8.18 5.43
C VAL A 203 18.56 9.06 4.16
N VAL A 204 19.35 10.14 4.08
CA VAL A 204 19.42 10.99 2.87
C VAL A 204 19.92 10.21 1.66
N ILE A 205 20.89 9.31 1.83
CA ILE A 205 21.35 8.42 0.75
C ILE A 205 20.19 7.53 0.28
N LYS A 206 19.44 6.92 1.21
CA LYS A 206 18.28 6.09 0.88
C LYS A 206 17.20 6.89 0.15
N TRP A 207 16.94 8.13 0.57
CA TRP A 207 16.02 9.03 -0.13
C TRP A 207 16.48 9.31 -1.56
N ALA A 208 17.77 9.56 -1.77
CA ALA A 208 18.31 9.81 -3.10
C ALA A 208 18.10 8.60 -4.02
N THR A 209 18.35 7.38 -3.53
CA THR A 209 18.08 6.15 -4.30
C THR A 209 16.60 6.01 -4.61
N GLN A 210 15.72 6.11 -3.61
CA GLN A 210 14.27 5.95 -3.80
C GLN A 210 13.67 7.00 -4.75
N VAL A 211 14.10 8.27 -4.62
CA VAL A 211 13.65 9.33 -5.53
C VAL A 211 14.16 9.07 -6.94
N ASN A 212 15.41 8.64 -7.09
CA ASN A 212 15.96 8.32 -8.41
C ASN A 212 15.19 7.17 -9.07
N ASP A 213 14.79 6.14 -8.33
CA ASP A 213 13.96 5.05 -8.85
C ASP A 213 12.62 5.58 -9.40
N VAL A 214 11.96 6.49 -8.67
CA VAL A 214 10.75 7.19 -9.16
C VAL A 214 11.04 8.01 -10.42
N MET A 215 12.21 8.67 -10.49
CA MET A 215 12.59 9.44 -11.68
C MET A 215 12.78 8.55 -12.91
N LEU A 216 13.30 7.33 -12.74
CA LEU A 216 13.52 6.35 -13.81
C LEU A 216 12.23 5.70 -14.32
N GLU A 217 11.12 5.77 -13.57
CA GLU A 217 9.84 5.28 -14.04
C GLU A 217 9.41 5.99 -15.34
N SER A 218 8.95 5.21 -16.31
CA SER A 218 8.52 5.69 -17.62
C SER A 218 7.24 5.01 -18.06
N SER A 219 6.38 5.75 -18.74
CA SER A 219 5.18 5.19 -19.39
C SER A 219 5.53 4.12 -20.44
N ALA A 220 6.79 4.01 -20.88
CA ALA A 220 7.27 2.93 -21.74
C ALA A 220 7.24 1.55 -21.10
N ASN A 221 7.27 1.49 -19.77
CA ASN A 221 7.19 0.23 -19.06
C ASN A 221 5.85 -0.49 -19.31
N ALA A 222 4.79 0.23 -19.67
CA ALA A 222 3.49 -0.36 -20.04
C ALA A 222 3.50 -1.11 -21.38
N PHE A 223 4.52 -0.91 -22.22
CA PHE A 223 4.69 -1.59 -23.50
C PHE A 223 5.61 -2.82 -23.38
N ASN A 224 6.25 -3.01 -22.22
CA ASN A 224 7.11 -4.16 -21.99
C ASN A 224 6.27 -5.44 -21.95
N GLY A 225 6.76 -6.51 -22.58
CA GLY A 225 6.10 -7.82 -22.58
C GLY A 225 5.02 -8.02 -23.65
N GLY A 226 4.99 -7.19 -24.71
CA GLY A 226 4.09 -7.38 -25.86
C GLY A 226 2.62 -7.00 -25.60
N GLN A 227 2.36 -6.19 -24.57
CA GLN A 227 1.04 -5.65 -24.31
C GLN A 227 0.75 -4.49 -25.27
N ASN A 228 -0.53 -4.35 -25.66
CA ASN A 228 -1.04 -3.22 -26.44
C ASN A 228 -1.80 -2.27 -25.51
N PRO A 229 -1.11 -1.39 -24.76
CA PRO A 229 -1.77 -0.49 -23.81
C PRO A 229 -2.64 0.53 -24.56
N VAL A 230 -3.81 0.82 -24.00
CA VAL A 230 -4.70 1.86 -24.50
C VAL A 230 -4.19 3.27 -24.12
N PRO A 231 -4.56 4.33 -24.86
CA PRO A 231 -4.09 5.69 -24.59
C PRO A 231 -4.36 6.19 -23.16
N SER A 232 -5.43 5.72 -22.52
CA SER A 232 -5.75 6.04 -21.13
C SER A 232 -4.68 5.58 -20.13
N VAL A 233 -3.85 4.58 -20.47
CA VAL A 233 -2.73 4.13 -19.64
C VAL A 233 -1.68 5.24 -19.48
N GLU A 234 -1.36 5.98 -20.54
CA GLU A 234 -0.38 7.06 -20.47
C GLU A 234 -0.90 8.24 -19.62
N ILE A 235 -2.18 8.59 -19.78
CA ILE A 235 -2.83 9.62 -18.96
C ILE A 235 -2.83 9.22 -17.49
N ASN A 236 -3.19 7.96 -17.17
CA ASN A 236 -3.18 7.45 -15.80
C ASN A 236 -1.76 7.42 -15.21
N PHE A 237 -0.75 7.07 -16.00
CA PHE A 237 0.65 7.12 -15.58
C PHE A 237 1.05 8.54 -15.14
N TRP A 238 0.78 9.56 -15.95
CA TRP A 238 1.15 10.94 -15.62
C TRP A 238 0.37 11.50 -14.43
N ASN A 239 -0.92 11.19 -14.31
CA ASN A 239 -1.72 11.55 -13.14
C ASN A 239 -1.16 10.91 -11.85
N ASN A 240 -0.81 9.62 -11.90
CA ASN A 240 -0.22 8.92 -10.76
C ASN A 240 1.18 9.46 -10.41
N ARG A 241 2.01 9.73 -11.43
CA ARG A 241 3.34 10.34 -11.25
C ARG A 241 3.24 11.72 -10.62
N LEU A 242 2.31 12.56 -11.08
CA LEU A 242 2.04 13.88 -10.49
C LEU A 242 1.61 13.76 -9.03
N LYS A 243 0.68 12.85 -8.72
CA LYS A 243 0.21 12.61 -7.35
C LYS A 243 1.37 12.16 -6.44
N ASN A 244 2.20 11.23 -6.92
CA ASN A 244 3.33 10.71 -6.16
C ASN A 244 4.42 11.79 -5.94
N LEU A 245 4.82 12.52 -6.98
CA LEU A 245 5.80 13.60 -6.87
C LEU A 245 5.31 14.74 -5.96
N THR A 246 4.02 15.06 -6.00
CA THR A 246 3.42 16.04 -5.09
C THR A 246 3.52 15.54 -3.64
N TYR A 247 3.24 14.26 -3.40
CA TYR A 247 3.35 13.65 -2.08
C TYR A 247 4.79 13.64 -1.55
N ILE A 248 5.78 13.32 -2.39
CA ILE A 248 7.21 13.40 -2.03
C ILE A 248 7.60 14.85 -1.71
N TYR A 249 7.16 15.81 -2.54
CA TYR A 249 7.44 17.23 -2.32
C TYR A 249 6.89 17.75 -0.99
N GLU A 250 5.65 17.40 -0.63
CA GLU A 250 5.08 17.80 0.66
C GLU A 250 5.79 17.13 1.85
N GLN A 251 6.21 15.87 1.73
CA GLN A 251 7.06 15.23 2.74
C GLN A 251 8.36 16.01 2.96
N LEU A 252 9.08 16.37 1.88
CA LEU A 252 10.35 17.11 1.95
C LEU A 252 10.20 18.51 2.58
N ARG A 253 8.99 19.09 2.55
CA ARG A 253 8.67 20.38 3.19
C ARG A 253 8.30 20.26 4.66
N HIS A 254 8.04 19.05 5.16
CA HIS A 254 7.66 18.82 6.54
C HIS A 254 8.77 19.31 7.49
N GLU A 255 8.38 19.91 8.63
CA GLU A 255 9.31 20.50 9.62
C GLU A 255 10.45 19.55 9.99
N ARG A 256 10.15 18.29 10.34
CA ARG A 256 11.14 17.25 10.63
C ARG A 256 12.24 17.10 9.57
N ILE A 257 11.90 17.05 8.28
CA ILE A 257 12.88 16.92 7.19
C ILE A 257 13.66 18.24 7.00
N ARG A 258 12.99 19.38 7.15
CA ARG A 258 13.65 20.69 7.14
C ARG A 258 14.67 20.81 8.28
N SER A 259 14.34 20.35 9.48
CA SER A 259 15.27 20.30 10.62
C SER A 259 16.49 19.42 10.32
N MET A 260 16.29 18.27 9.66
CA MET A 260 17.40 17.41 9.23
C MET A 260 18.30 18.11 8.20
N ALA A 261 17.72 18.83 7.24
CA ALA A 261 18.47 19.61 6.26
C ALA A 261 19.30 20.73 6.91
N LEU A 262 18.72 21.43 7.90
CA LEU A 262 19.44 22.43 8.69
C LEU A 262 20.62 21.80 9.46
N ILE A 263 20.41 20.67 10.11
CA ILE A 263 21.50 19.96 10.82
C ILE A 263 22.64 19.62 9.84
N LEU A 264 22.32 19.12 8.64
CA LEU A 264 23.33 18.81 7.61
C LEU A 264 24.07 20.06 7.11
N GLU A 265 23.39 21.20 7.01
CA GLU A 265 23.98 22.48 6.61
C GLU A 265 24.91 23.05 7.67
N TYR A 266 24.45 23.14 8.92
CA TYR A 266 25.26 23.68 10.03
C TYR A 266 26.43 22.77 10.42
N THR A 267 26.33 21.46 10.15
CA THR A 267 27.43 20.49 10.39
C THR A 267 28.44 20.39 9.26
N ASP A 268 28.27 21.17 8.19
CA ASP A 268 29.01 21.05 6.93
C ASP A 268 29.13 19.59 6.46
N SER A 269 27.99 18.87 6.44
CA SER A 269 27.97 17.47 6.03
C SER A 269 28.18 17.34 4.51
N ALA A 270 29.04 16.38 4.13
CA ALA A 270 29.27 16.01 2.73
C ALA A 270 27.99 15.56 1.98
N TYR A 271 26.93 15.19 2.71
CA TYR A 271 25.66 14.75 2.14
C TYR A 271 24.64 15.89 1.97
N TYR A 272 24.92 17.11 2.45
CA TYR A 272 24.04 18.27 2.23
C TYR A 272 23.87 18.63 0.74
N PRO A 273 24.94 18.64 -0.10
CA PRO A 273 24.78 18.82 -1.54
C PRO A 273 23.90 17.75 -2.22
N CYS A 274 23.96 16.51 -1.74
CA CYS A 274 23.11 15.42 -2.20
C CYS A 274 21.64 15.72 -1.91
N PHE A 275 21.31 16.16 -0.69
CA PHE A 275 19.96 16.59 -0.32
C PHE A 275 19.45 17.76 -1.18
N LYS A 276 20.28 18.79 -1.41
CA LYS A 276 19.93 19.93 -2.30
C LYS A 276 19.59 19.47 -3.71
N THR A 277 20.41 18.57 -4.25
CA THR A 277 20.23 18.03 -5.61
C THR A 277 18.94 17.21 -5.68
N LEU A 278 18.69 16.35 -4.69
CA LEU A 278 17.45 15.59 -4.55
C LEU A 278 16.23 16.52 -4.57
N PHE A 279 16.23 17.55 -3.74
CA PHE A 279 15.11 18.49 -3.66
C PHE A 279 14.87 19.22 -4.99
N LYS A 280 15.95 19.70 -5.64
CA LYS A 280 15.88 20.36 -6.95
C LYS A 280 15.31 19.42 -8.03
N ASN A 281 15.74 18.15 -8.04
CA ASN A 281 15.26 17.15 -8.99
C ASN A 281 13.75 16.89 -8.81
N VAL A 282 13.28 16.76 -7.56
CA VAL A 282 11.84 16.61 -7.27
C VAL A 282 11.04 17.82 -7.75
N VAL A 283 11.51 19.04 -7.50
CA VAL A 283 10.82 20.27 -7.96
C VAL A 283 10.74 20.33 -9.49
N THR A 284 11.82 19.97 -10.17
CA THR A 284 11.88 19.99 -11.64
C THR A 284 10.94 18.95 -12.24
N ALA A 285 11.01 17.70 -11.75
CA ALA A 285 10.14 16.61 -12.20
C ALA A 285 8.66 16.88 -11.87
N LEU A 286 8.37 17.54 -10.75
CA LEU A 286 7.01 17.94 -10.39
C LEU A 286 6.46 19.00 -11.35
N ALA A 287 7.28 19.98 -11.75
CA ALA A 287 6.89 20.99 -12.74
C ALA A 287 6.59 20.34 -14.10
N GLU A 288 7.45 19.42 -14.55
CA GLU A 288 7.25 18.62 -15.76
C GLU A 288 5.95 17.82 -15.69
N ALA A 289 5.74 17.03 -14.63
CA ALA A 289 4.55 16.21 -14.47
C ALA A 289 3.25 17.04 -14.41
N ARG A 290 3.29 18.25 -13.81
CA ARG A 290 2.17 19.19 -13.77
C ARG A 290 1.80 19.68 -15.17
N ASP A 291 2.79 20.12 -15.96
CA ASP A 291 2.57 20.61 -17.33
C ASP A 291 1.97 19.50 -18.20
N ILE A 292 2.59 18.32 -18.20
CA ILE A 292 2.15 17.20 -19.02
C ILE A 292 0.74 16.76 -18.64
N THR A 293 0.44 16.66 -17.34
CA THR A 293 -0.90 16.25 -16.87
C THR A 293 -1.96 17.29 -17.22
N LEU A 294 -1.64 18.59 -17.14
CA LEU A 294 -2.55 19.68 -17.53
C LEU A 294 -2.99 19.53 -18.98
N TYR A 295 -2.07 19.22 -19.88
CA TYR A 295 -2.35 19.11 -21.31
C TYR A 295 -2.90 17.74 -21.74
N LEU A 296 -2.55 16.65 -21.05
CA LEU A 296 -3.05 15.30 -21.40
C LEU A 296 -4.48 15.04 -20.92
N ASN A 297 -4.89 15.58 -19.77
CA ASN A 297 -6.21 15.31 -19.20
C ASN A 297 -7.42 15.65 -20.11
N PRO A 298 -7.40 16.70 -20.94
CA PRO A 298 -8.43 16.95 -21.96
C PRO A 298 -8.63 15.78 -22.94
N LEU A 299 -7.59 15.01 -23.26
CA LEU A 299 -7.70 13.87 -24.20
C LEU A 299 -8.51 12.72 -23.62
N THR A 300 -8.64 12.59 -22.30
CA THR A 300 -9.40 11.51 -21.64
C THR A 300 -10.81 11.40 -22.21
N ARG A 301 -11.50 12.52 -22.37
CA ARG A 301 -12.86 12.53 -22.90
C ARG A 301 -12.91 12.07 -24.35
N HIS A 302 -11.93 12.48 -25.17
CA HIS A 302 -11.87 12.09 -26.58
C HIS A 302 -11.56 10.60 -26.74
N PHE A 303 -10.66 10.05 -25.93
CA PHE A 303 -10.37 8.61 -25.94
C PHE A 303 -11.55 7.79 -25.44
N GLN A 304 -12.22 8.22 -24.37
CA GLN A 304 -13.41 7.54 -23.88
C GLN A 304 -14.54 7.53 -24.93
N GLN A 305 -14.78 8.66 -25.60
CA GLN A 305 -15.75 8.72 -26.70
C GLN A 305 -15.38 7.80 -27.86
N LEU A 306 -14.09 7.65 -28.17
CA LEU A 306 -13.62 6.75 -29.22
C LEU A 306 -13.80 5.27 -28.83
N GLU A 307 -13.58 4.93 -27.55
CA GLU A 307 -13.76 3.58 -27.00
C GLU A 307 -15.25 3.19 -26.92
N ASP A 308 -16.13 4.14 -26.64
CA ASP A 308 -17.59 3.92 -26.48
C ASP A 308 -18.36 3.92 -27.82
N THR A 309 -17.74 4.32 -28.93
CA THR A 309 -18.38 4.47 -30.24
C THR A 309 -18.06 3.31 -31.17
N GLU A 310 -19.03 2.88 -31.99
CA GLU A 310 -18.78 1.88 -33.02
C GLU A 310 -17.79 2.37 -34.07
N PHE A 311 -16.91 1.48 -34.55
CA PHE A 311 -15.83 1.83 -35.47
C PHE A 311 -16.28 2.57 -36.74
N SER A 312 -17.47 2.25 -37.26
CA SER A 312 -18.11 2.91 -38.41
C SER A 312 -18.35 4.42 -38.19
N GLU A 313 -18.55 4.84 -36.95
CA GLU A 313 -18.87 6.21 -36.56
C GLU A 313 -17.66 6.96 -35.96
N CYS A 314 -16.54 6.28 -35.69
CA CYS A 314 -15.33 6.89 -35.12
C CYS A 314 -14.73 8.00 -36.01
N LYS A 315 -14.95 7.96 -37.34
CA LYS A 315 -14.36 8.92 -38.29
C LYS A 315 -14.67 10.38 -37.95
N VAL A 316 -15.87 10.68 -37.44
CA VAL A 316 -16.26 12.05 -37.08
C VAL A 316 -15.57 12.55 -35.79
N LEU A 317 -15.10 11.62 -34.93
CA LEU A 317 -14.44 11.92 -33.66
C LEU A 317 -12.94 12.19 -33.82
N LEU A 318 -12.32 11.70 -34.90
CA LEU A 318 -10.89 11.86 -35.16
C LEU A 318 -10.47 13.32 -35.40
N LYS A 319 -11.28 14.10 -36.13
CA LYS A 319 -10.94 15.50 -36.43
C LYS A 319 -10.84 16.36 -35.16
N PRO A 320 -11.83 16.37 -34.25
CA PRO A 320 -11.70 17.03 -32.95
C PRO A 320 -10.50 16.54 -32.13
N LEU A 321 -10.27 15.21 -32.09
CA LEU A 321 -9.14 14.63 -31.37
C LEU A 321 -7.79 15.15 -31.88
N LEU A 322 -7.57 15.12 -33.20
CA LEU A 322 -6.33 15.62 -33.81
C LEU A 322 -6.11 17.11 -33.55
N HIS A 323 -7.16 17.93 -33.59
CA HIS A 323 -7.04 19.34 -33.22
C HIS A 323 -6.55 19.53 -31.77
N VAL A 324 -7.06 18.75 -30.82
CA VAL A 324 -6.61 18.79 -29.43
C VAL A 324 -5.16 18.32 -29.30
N VAL A 325 -4.77 17.26 -30.02
CA VAL A 325 -3.37 16.80 -30.06
C VAL A 325 -2.43 17.88 -30.59
N CYS A 326 -2.81 18.60 -31.66
CA CYS A 326 -2.02 19.72 -32.19
C CYS A 326 -1.93 20.89 -31.19
N LEU A 327 -3.01 21.19 -30.46
CA LEU A 327 -2.99 22.21 -29.41
C LEU A 327 -2.06 21.81 -28.27
N ILE A 328 -2.06 20.54 -27.86
CA ILE A 328 -1.13 20.01 -26.84
C ILE A 328 0.31 20.13 -27.33
N TRP A 329 0.58 19.73 -28.58
CA TRP A 329 1.91 19.79 -29.17
C TRP A 329 2.46 21.23 -29.21
N SER A 330 1.61 22.21 -29.51
CA SER A 330 2.02 23.62 -29.63
C SER A 330 2.15 24.33 -28.29
N ASN A 331 1.45 23.90 -27.23
CA ASN A 331 1.39 24.63 -25.96
C ASN A 331 2.10 23.92 -24.80
N SER A 332 2.29 22.60 -24.83
CA SER A 332 3.05 21.91 -23.78
C SER A 332 4.55 22.18 -23.94
N LEU A 333 5.21 22.54 -22.85
CA LEU A 333 6.64 22.80 -22.83
C LEU A 333 7.44 21.51 -22.77
N TYR A 334 6.93 20.51 -22.04
CA TYR A 334 7.68 19.29 -21.73
C TYR A 334 7.26 18.09 -22.59
N TYR A 335 5.99 18.00 -22.97
CA TYR A 335 5.47 16.84 -23.70
C TYR A 335 5.96 16.80 -25.17
N CYS A 336 6.07 17.97 -25.80
CA CYS A 336 6.46 18.15 -27.21
C CYS A 336 7.92 17.77 -27.52
N HIS A 337 8.80 17.76 -26.52
CA HIS A 337 10.21 17.39 -26.67
C HIS A 337 10.47 15.89 -26.53
N SER A 338 9.46 15.12 -26.11
CA SER A 338 9.59 13.68 -25.99
C SER A 338 9.34 13.02 -27.35
N ALA A 339 10.29 12.24 -27.86
CA ALA A 339 10.13 11.38 -29.05
C ALA A 339 9.02 10.31 -28.92
N LYS A 340 8.26 10.35 -27.82
CA LYS A 340 7.26 9.36 -27.37
C LYS A 340 5.89 9.58 -28.03
N LEU A 341 5.59 10.77 -28.52
CA LEU A 341 4.36 11.06 -29.27
C LEU A 341 4.38 10.44 -30.68
N ILE A 342 5.55 10.45 -31.34
CA ILE A 342 5.70 9.99 -32.74
C ILE A 342 5.56 8.46 -32.83
N GLY A 343 6.00 7.70 -31.82
CA GLY A 343 5.86 6.25 -31.80
C GLY A 343 4.55 5.70 -31.20
N ARG A 344 3.64 6.58 -30.73
CA ARG A 344 2.45 6.17 -29.95
C ARG A 344 1.11 6.68 -30.46
N CYS A 345 1.10 7.58 -31.45
CA CYS A 345 -0.06 7.76 -32.30
C CYS A 345 -0.19 6.58 -33.29
N TYR A 346 -0.43 5.36 -32.80
CA TYR A 346 -0.89 4.25 -33.66
C TYR A 346 -2.25 4.56 -34.33
N VAL A 347 -2.92 5.64 -33.93
CA VAL A 347 -4.08 6.20 -34.64
C VAL A 347 -3.69 6.77 -36.01
N CYS A 348 -2.41 7.07 -36.25
CA CYS A 348 -1.89 7.54 -37.54
C CYS A 348 -1.28 6.42 -38.40
N ASP A 349 -1.00 5.24 -37.84
CA ASP A 349 -0.54 4.03 -38.56
C ASP A 349 -1.71 3.08 -38.92
N VAL A 350 -2.95 3.60 -38.95
CA VAL A 350 -3.99 2.97 -39.77
C VAL A 350 -3.73 3.45 -41.18
N ASP A 351 -2.97 2.65 -41.92
CA ASP A 351 -2.73 2.80 -43.35
C ASP A 351 -4.02 3.24 -44.05
N ILE A 352 -3.97 4.47 -44.58
CA ILE A 352 -4.86 4.88 -45.65
C ILE A 352 -4.34 4.13 -46.89
N GLU A 353 -4.86 2.93 -47.12
CA GLU A 353 -5.06 2.43 -48.48
C GLU A 353 -6.33 3.05 -49.08
#